data_AF-A0A5B8VLB7-F1
#
_entry.id   AF-A0A5B8VLB7-F1
#
_cell.length_a   1.000
_cell.length_b   1.000
_cell.length_c   1.000
_cell.angle_alpha   90.00
_cell.angle_beta   90.00
_cell.angle_gamma   90.00
#
_symmetry.space_group_name_H-M   'P 1'
#
loop_
_entity.id
_entity.type
_entity.pdbx_description
1 polymer ?
#
loop_
_entity_poly.entity_id
_entity_poly.type
_entity_poly.pdbx_seq_one_letter_code
_entity_poly.pdbx_strand_id
1 'polypeptide(L)'
;MKKLLCFIGGAMLAINLTAQQIKPLSVGDQVPDLTFNHVMNSTKTQFKLSDFKGKLVILDFFGTWCGACIPLVPKLNSLQNKLKDSIQIIVVCDDISNEVVSKFIKKKWNSTTRTIQLPFVLMDSVKFSLFPHRMVPHEVWISPEGKLIAATDESQVTLENLLAAYSNPQIKLKQKVDQMDFNRDLPLLINGNGGNMDRLIHKSIFTKKLEGVPSCAGITLDTINHTRRLYCINSSPVNQLTNVYGISRSKFVLIKNNAVSFIDTMRSSSLKDSMYCYEITIPDTVSKAHYKSIMKNDLEQNLSIKTQLKKYKYPATS
;
A
#
# COMPACT_ATOMS: atom_id res chain seq x y z
N MET A 1 26.71 -41.62 62.25
CA MET A 1 27.01 -40.87 61.02
C MET A 1 25.71 -40.30 60.45
N LYS A 2 25.40 -39.03 60.68
CA LYS A 2 24.30 -38.32 60.01
C LYS A 2 24.87 -36.96 59.57
N LYS A 3 25.02 -36.78 58.25
CA LYS A 3 25.52 -35.54 57.63
C LYS A 3 24.38 -34.53 57.60
N LEU A 4 24.61 -33.35 58.19
CA LEU A 4 23.72 -32.20 58.11
C LEU A 4 24.11 -31.39 56.87
N LEU A 5 23.25 -31.37 55.85
CA LEU A 5 23.38 -30.48 54.68
C LEU A 5 22.64 -29.17 54.98
N CYS A 6 23.37 -28.06 55.10
CA CYS A 6 22.80 -26.72 55.04
C CYS A 6 22.56 -26.32 53.58
N PHE A 7 21.29 -26.23 53.17
CA PHE A 7 20.89 -25.58 51.94
C PHE A 7 20.89 -24.05 52.14
N ILE A 8 21.83 -23.35 51.50
CA ILE A 8 21.78 -21.89 51.35
C ILE A 8 20.82 -21.61 50.20
N GLY A 9 19.57 -21.28 50.53
CA GLY A 9 18.58 -20.81 49.56
C GLY A 9 18.89 -19.38 49.14
N GLY A 10 19.62 -19.21 48.04
CA GLY A 10 19.75 -17.93 47.35
C GLY A 10 18.46 -17.62 46.59
N ALA A 11 17.67 -16.67 47.09
CA ALA A 11 16.57 -16.10 46.33
C ALA A 11 17.15 -15.23 45.20
N MET A 12 17.23 -15.78 43.99
CA MET A 12 17.44 -14.99 42.78
C MET A 12 16.18 -14.15 42.54
N LEU A 13 16.25 -12.86 42.87
CA LEU A 13 15.31 -11.86 42.38
C LEU A 13 15.50 -11.76 40.86
N ALA A 14 14.64 -12.43 40.10
CA ALA A 14 14.54 -12.22 38.67
C ALA A 14 13.97 -10.81 38.42
N ILE A 15 14.83 -9.85 38.14
CA ILE A 15 14.44 -8.54 37.64
C ILE A 15 13.92 -8.76 36.21
N ASN A 16 12.60 -8.81 36.05
CA ASN A 16 11.98 -8.77 34.73
C ASN A 16 12.24 -7.38 34.12
N LEU A 17 13.33 -7.25 33.37
CA LEU A 17 13.55 -6.14 32.43
C LEU A 17 12.57 -6.30 31.27
N THR A 18 11.34 -5.85 31.44
CA THR A 18 10.45 -5.63 30.30
C THR A 18 10.98 -4.41 29.54
N ALA A 19 11.45 -4.62 28.31
CA ALA A 19 11.69 -3.53 27.37
C ALA A 19 10.39 -2.70 27.30
N GLN A 20 10.43 -1.45 27.77
CA GLN A 20 9.27 -0.59 27.80
C GLN A 20 8.80 -0.37 26.35
N GLN A 21 7.63 -0.91 26.02
CA GLN A 21 7.05 -0.79 24.68
C GLN A 21 6.82 0.69 24.38
N ILE A 22 7.55 1.22 23.40
CA ILE A 22 7.46 2.64 23.01
C ILE A 22 6.08 2.86 22.37
N LYS A 23 5.28 3.75 22.97
CA LYS A 23 3.98 4.15 22.42
C LYS A 23 4.19 5.20 21.31
N PRO A 24 3.63 5.00 20.10
CA PRO A 24 3.62 6.02 19.06
C PRO A 24 2.94 7.32 19.50
N LEU A 25 3.44 8.46 19.01
CA LEU A 25 2.88 9.78 19.26
C LEU A 25 1.83 10.14 18.20
N SER A 26 0.82 10.88 18.62
CA SER A 26 -0.21 11.47 17.77
C SER A 26 -0.07 12.98 17.71
N VAL A 27 -0.60 13.59 16.64
CA VAL A 27 -0.67 15.07 16.54
C VAL A 27 -1.38 15.65 17.76
N GLY A 28 -0.74 16.62 18.40
CA GLY A 28 -1.16 17.25 19.65
C GLY A 28 -0.38 16.78 20.88
N ASP A 29 0.28 15.61 20.81
CA ASP A 29 1.03 15.06 21.94
C ASP A 29 2.28 15.88 22.25
N GLN A 30 2.65 15.93 23.53
CA GLN A 30 3.95 16.42 23.95
C GLN A 30 5.02 15.40 23.53
N VAL A 31 5.99 15.83 22.74
CA VAL A 31 7.13 14.99 22.40
C VAL A 31 8.03 14.90 23.65
N PRO A 32 8.39 13.68 24.11
CA PRO A 32 9.34 13.53 25.21
C PRO A 32 10.69 14.13 24.81
N ASP A 33 11.51 14.52 25.78
CA ASP A 33 12.83 15.09 25.48
C ASP A 33 13.73 14.04 24.81
N LEU A 34 13.79 14.09 23.48
CA LEU A 34 14.49 13.10 22.67
C LEU A 34 15.99 13.37 22.71
N THR A 35 16.76 12.36 23.06
CA THR A 35 18.22 12.37 22.87
C THR A 35 18.55 11.87 21.47
N PHE A 36 19.22 12.67 20.67
CA PHE A 36 19.75 12.31 19.35
C PHE A 36 21.22 11.94 19.50
N ASN A 37 21.54 10.65 19.33
CA ASN A 37 22.90 10.14 19.42
C ASN A 37 23.54 10.03 18.02
N HIS A 38 24.85 9.79 17.97
CA HIS A 38 25.58 9.55 16.71
C HIS A 38 25.34 10.65 15.66
N VAL A 39 25.27 11.89 16.12
CA VAL A 39 25.09 13.05 15.24
C VAL A 39 26.35 13.22 14.39
N MET A 40 26.13 13.25 13.09
CA MET A 40 27.12 13.55 12.07
C MET A 40 26.90 14.94 11.49
N ASN A 41 27.97 15.46 10.86
CA ASN A 41 27.97 16.76 10.18
C ASN A 41 27.61 17.93 11.12
N SER A 42 27.98 17.79 12.39
CA SER A 42 27.88 18.82 13.43
C SER A 42 29.13 18.80 14.33
N THR A 43 29.34 19.89 15.06
CA THR A 43 30.39 19.99 16.09
C THR A 43 30.07 19.16 17.34
N LYS A 44 28.78 18.86 17.57
CA LYS A 44 28.36 17.95 18.64
C LYS A 44 28.03 16.57 18.05
N THR A 45 28.34 15.52 18.80
CA THR A 45 27.98 14.13 18.47
C THR A 45 26.65 13.69 19.07
N GLN A 46 26.02 14.58 19.86
CA GLN A 46 24.74 14.34 20.52
C GLN A 46 23.98 15.67 20.71
N PHE A 47 22.65 15.60 20.63
CA PHE A 47 21.74 16.69 21.02
C PHE A 47 20.59 16.16 21.88
N LYS A 48 19.92 17.06 22.59
CA LYS A 48 18.58 16.84 23.12
C LYS A 48 17.56 17.69 22.37
N LEU A 49 16.31 17.25 22.30
CA LEU A 49 15.23 18.05 21.72
C LEU A 49 15.08 19.39 22.47
N SER A 50 15.28 19.37 23.79
CA SER A 50 15.30 20.57 24.63
C SER A 50 16.35 21.61 24.22
N ASP A 51 17.42 21.21 23.52
CA ASP A 51 18.45 22.14 23.03
C ASP A 51 17.89 23.10 21.97
N PHE A 52 16.76 22.75 21.35
CA PHE A 52 16.10 23.52 20.30
C PHE A 52 14.79 24.16 20.78
N LYS A 53 14.59 24.28 22.10
CA LYS A 53 13.40 24.92 22.67
C LYS A 53 13.22 26.34 22.11
N GLY A 54 11.98 26.69 21.75
CA GLY A 54 11.67 27.96 21.11
C GLY A 54 11.88 27.98 19.58
N LYS A 55 12.34 26.88 18.98
CA LYS A 55 12.41 26.68 17.53
C LYS A 55 11.38 25.68 17.06
N LEU A 56 10.90 25.85 15.83
CA LEU A 56 10.19 24.78 15.13
C LEU A 56 11.22 23.71 14.72
N VAL A 57 11.03 22.47 15.17
CA VAL A 57 11.92 21.36 14.83
C VAL A 57 11.28 20.48 13.75
N ILE A 58 12.02 20.22 12.68
CA ILE A 58 11.65 19.28 11.62
C ILE A 58 12.56 18.07 11.69
N LEU A 59 12.00 16.88 11.85
CA LEU A 59 12.72 15.62 11.67
C LEU A 59 12.41 15.08 10.27
N ASP A 60 13.42 15.08 9.40
CA ASP A 60 13.38 14.52 8.05
C ASP A 60 13.85 13.07 8.09
N PHE A 61 12.91 12.12 8.02
CA PHE A 61 13.25 10.70 7.95
C PHE A 61 13.72 10.35 6.54
N PHE A 62 14.96 9.86 6.47
CA PHE A 62 15.76 9.76 5.26
C PHE A 62 16.38 8.37 5.09
N GLY A 63 16.62 7.97 3.85
CA GLY A 63 17.46 6.81 3.52
C GLY A 63 18.38 7.11 2.32
N THR A 64 19.61 6.60 2.34
CA THR A 64 20.57 6.79 1.22
C THR A 64 20.11 6.13 -0.08
N TRP A 65 19.19 5.17 0.02
CA TRP A 65 18.53 4.48 -1.08
C TRP A 65 17.27 5.21 -1.60
N CYS A 66 16.80 6.25 -0.91
CA CYS A 66 15.56 6.95 -1.24
C CYS A 66 15.77 8.01 -2.34
N GLY A 67 15.31 7.71 -3.56
CA GLY A 67 15.43 8.61 -4.71
C GLY A 67 14.81 10.00 -4.51
N ALA A 68 13.68 10.09 -3.80
CA ALA A 68 12.98 11.36 -3.52
C ALA A 68 13.62 12.18 -2.40
N CYS A 69 14.21 11.53 -1.39
CA CYS A 69 14.83 12.18 -0.23
C CYS A 69 16.14 12.90 -0.61
N ILE A 70 16.92 12.32 -1.53
CA ILE A 70 18.23 12.84 -1.93
C ILE A 70 18.19 14.29 -2.49
N PRO A 71 17.28 14.66 -3.42
CA PRO A 71 17.16 16.03 -3.88
C PRO A 71 16.50 16.97 -2.86
N LEU A 72 15.83 16.44 -1.83
CA LEU A 72 15.18 17.23 -0.78
C LEU A 72 16.22 17.85 0.19
N VAL A 73 17.26 17.10 0.57
CA VAL A 73 18.27 17.55 1.53
C VAL A 73 18.90 18.92 1.17
N PRO A 74 19.32 19.22 -0.07
CA PRO A 74 19.78 20.56 -0.43
C PRO A 74 18.74 21.67 -0.23
N LYS A 75 17.46 21.39 -0.47
CA LYS A 75 16.35 22.34 -0.22
C LYS A 75 16.19 22.57 1.28
N LEU A 76 16.19 21.52 2.09
CA LEU A 76 16.14 21.61 3.55
C LEU A 76 17.32 22.41 4.10
N ASN A 77 18.53 22.18 3.59
CA ASN A 77 19.72 22.94 3.98
C ASN A 77 19.58 24.43 3.67
N SER A 78 19.00 24.78 2.52
CA SER A 78 18.71 26.18 2.17
C SER A 78 17.69 26.81 3.13
N LEU A 79 16.64 26.07 3.50
CA LEU A 79 15.62 26.53 4.44
C LEU A 79 16.20 26.72 5.86
N GLN A 80 16.99 25.76 6.34
CA GLN A 80 17.72 25.85 7.60
C GLN A 80 18.61 27.10 7.66
N ASN A 81 19.33 27.40 6.57
CA ASN A 81 20.21 28.57 6.53
C ASN A 81 19.43 29.88 6.53
N LYS A 82 18.27 29.93 5.86
CA LYS A 82 17.39 31.12 5.84
C LYS A 82 16.69 31.37 7.17
N LEU A 83 16.35 30.31 7.91
CA LEU A 83 15.52 30.37 9.12
C LEU A 83 16.26 29.89 10.37
N LYS A 84 17.60 29.99 10.39
CA LYS A 84 18.48 29.40 11.43
C LYS A 84 18.10 29.73 12.88
N ASP A 85 17.53 30.90 13.10
CA ASP A 85 17.16 31.38 14.43
C ASP A 85 15.77 30.88 14.86
N SER A 86 14.91 30.52 13.91
CA SER A 86 13.52 30.12 14.13
C SER A 86 13.27 28.62 14.00
N ILE A 87 14.08 27.90 13.21
CA ILE A 87 13.90 26.46 12.95
C ILE A 87 15.16 25.64 13.19
N GLN A 88 14.96 24.36 13.45
CA GLN A 88 15.99 23.33 13.42
C GLN A 88 15.51 22.16 12.57
N ILE A 89 16.26 21.80 11.54
CA ILE A 89 16.02 20.61 10.71
C ILE A 89 17.07 19.56 11.09
N ILE A 90 16.62 18.33 11.31
CA ILE A 90 17.47 17.18 11.67
C ILE A 90 17.13 16.04 10.72
N VAL A 91 18.13 15.53 10.00
CA VAL A 91 17.93 14.38 9.12
C VAL A 91 18.10 13.10 9.95
N VAL A 92 17.07 12.28 10.05
CA VAL A 92 17.06 11.01 10.79
C VAL A 92 17.20 9.87 9.79
N CYS A 93 18.36 9.22 9.76
CA CYS A 93 18.64 8.19 8.78
C CYS A 93 18.17 6.81 9.23
N ASP A 94 17.55 6.09 8.30
CA ASP A 94 17.22 4.66 8.42
C ASP A 94 18.48 3.77 8.31
N ASP A 95 19.53 4.28 7.68
CA ASP A 95 20.80 3.58 7.53
C ASP A 95 21.50 3.36 8.88
N ILE A 96 21.87 2.10 9.14
CA ILE A 96 22.55 1.67 10.38
C ILE A 96 24.07 1.90 10.37
N SER A 97 24.65 2.30 9.24
CA SER A 97 26.11 2.42 9.06
C SER A 97 26.56 3.85 8.84
N ASN A 98 27.35 4.35 9.80
CA ASN A 98 28.05 5.64 9.70
C ASN A 98 28.93 5.74 8.45
N GLU A 99 29.57 4.63 8.06
CA GLU A 99 30.43 4.61 6.88
C GLU A 99 29.62 4.81 5.59
N VAL A 100 28.47 4.15 5.48
CA VAL A 100 27.57 4.28 4.31
C VAL A 100 27.09 5.72 4.18
N VAL A 101 26.55 6.30 5.26
CA VAL A 101 26.01 7.66 5.23
C VAL A 101 27.11 8.69 5.00
N SER A 102 28.27 8.56 5.66
CA SER A 102 29.39 9.50 5.47
C SER A 102 29.96 9.48 4.05
N LYS A 103 30.15 8.29 3.45
CA LYS A 103 30.56 8.16 2.04
C LYS A 103 29.50 8.74 1.11
N PHE A 104 28.22 8.51 1.41
CA PHE A 104 27.11 9.03 0.62
C PHE A 104 27.10 10.57 0.62
N ILE A 105 27.13 11.21 1.79
CA ILE A 105 27.17 12.68 1.94
C ILE A 105 28.37 13.26 1.19
N LYS A 106 29.56 12.69 1.38
CA LYS A 106 30.79 13.12 0.70
C LYS A 106 30.66 13.05 -0.82
N LYS A 107 30.20 11.91 -1.33
CA LYS A 107 30.05 11.67 -2.77
C LYS A 107 28.99 12.58 -3.39
N LYS A 108 27.85 12.76 -2.73
CA LYS A 108 26.66 13.38 -3.32
C LYS A 108 26.58 14.88 -3.15
N TRP A 109 27.03 15.42 -2.02
CA TRP A 109 26.82 16.83 -1.68
C TRP A 109 28.11 17.60 -1.41
N ASN A 110 29.12 17.00 -0.77
CA ASN A 110 30.36 17.70 -0.46
C ASN A 110 31.44 17.58 -1.56
N SER A 111 31.15 16.89 -2.67
CA SER A 111 31.98 16.88 -3.90
C SER A 111 31.62 18.02 -4.86
N THR A 112 30.46 18.64 -4.65
CA THR A 112 29.90 19.74 -5.45
C THR A 112 29.90 20.99 -4.55
N THR A 113 29.93 22.20 -5.10
CA THR A 113 30.06 23.49 -4.36
C THR A 113 28.94 23.82 -3.35
N ARG A 114 28.12 22.85 -2.93
CA ARG A 114 26.98 22.98 -2.03
C ARG A 114 27.22 22.21 -0.74
N THR A 115 27.95 22.83 0.20
CA THR A 115 28.18 22.25 1.53
C THR A 115 26.85 22.11 2.29
N ILE A 116 26.50 20.87 2.63
CA ILE A 116 25.36 20.58 3.51
C ILE A 116 25.83 20.72 4.96
N GLN A 117 25.08 21.47 5.76
CA GLN A 117 25.35 21.74 7.18
C GLN A 117 24.31 21.11 8.11
N LEU A 118 23.31 20.42 7.55
CA LEU A 118 22.29 19.73 8.32
C LEU A 118 22.93 18.62 9.18
N PRO A 119 22.51 18.48 10.44
CA PRO A 119 22.89 17.33 11.26
C PRO A 119 22.19 16.06 10.77
N PHE A 120 22.94 14.97 10.70
CA PHE A 120 22.42 13.63 10.38
C PHE A 120 22.49 12.76 11.63
N VAL A 121 21.37 12.17 12.03
CA VAL A 121 21.25 11.28 13.19
C VAL A 121 21.15 9.85 12.68
N LEU A 122 21.97 8.97 13.21
CA LEU A 122 22.08 7.58 12.76
C LEU A 122 21.61 6.61 13.85
N MET A 123 21.23 5.39 13.43
CA MET A 123 20.96 4.26 14.32
C MET A 123 19.85 4.54 15.36
N ASP A 124 18.79 5.27 14.99
CA ASP A 124 17.81 5.76 15.95
C ASP A 124 16.44 5.06 15.87
N SER A 125 16.41 3.78 16.23
CA SER A 125 15.20 2.94 16.23
C SER A 125 14.07 3.47 17.11
N VAL A 126 14.41 4.29 18.12
CA VAL A 126 13.43 4.91 19.03
C VAL A 126 12.54 5.90 18.27
N LYS A 127 13.09 6.71 17.35
CA LYS A 127 12.29 7.72 16.64
C LYS A 127 11.42 7.09 15.57
N PHE A 128 11.90 6.04 14.90
CA PHE A 128 11.04 5.23 14.02
C PHE A 128 9.86 4.60 14.78
N SER A 129 10.04 4.26 16.06
CA SER A 129 8.96 3.73 16.91
C SER A 129 7.99 4.82 17.39
N LEU A 130 8.50 6.02 17.71
CA LEU A 130 7.68 7.16 18.16
C LEU A 130 6.87 7.79 17.03
N PHE A 131 7.43 7.81 15.82
CA PHE A 131 6.84 8.41 14.63
C PHE A 131 6.70 7.34 13.54
N PRO A 132 5.74 6.40 13.68
CA PRO A 132 5.62 5.27 12.77
C PRO A 132 5.30 5.73 11.35
N HIS A 133 6.10 5.27 10.40
CA HIS A 133 5.91 5.48 8.98
C HIS A 133 6.43 4.27 8.22
N ARG A 134 5.89 4.05 7.01
CA ARG A 134 6.26 2.94 6.14
C ARG A 134 7.24 3.37 5.05
N MET A 135 7.12 4.60 4.59
CA MET A 135 7.90 5.13 3.48
C MET A 135 8.52 6.48 3.83
N VAL A 136 9.71 6.71 3.30
CA VAL A 136 10.39 8.00 3.31
C VAL A 136 10.27 8.68 1.93
N PRO A 137 10.33 10.02 1.85
CA PRO A 137 10.52 10.97 2.96
C PRO A 137 9.31 11.03 3.90
N HIS A 138 9.57 11.31 5.17
CA HIS A 138 8.56 11.51 6.19
C HIS A 138 9.01 12.63 7.13
N GLU A 139 8.18 13.65 7.27
CA GLU A 139 8.56 14.90 7.92
C GLU A 139 7.75 15.07 9.19
N VAL A 140 8.41 15.06 10.34
CA VAL A 140 7.78 15.27 11.64
C VAL A 140 8.00 16.71 12.07
N TRP A 141 6.91 17.40 12.38
CA TRP A 141 6.89 18.81 12.74
C TRP A 141 6.62 18.95 14.24
N ILE A 142 7.56 19.56 14.96
CA ILE A 142 7.50 19.76 16.40
C ILE A 142 7.52 21.26 16.69
N SER A 143 6.50 21.77 17.39
CA SER A 143 6.37 23.20 17.68
C SER A 143 7.47 23.73 18.61
N PRO A 144 7.66 25.06 18.71
CA PRO A 144 8.56 25.68 19.68
C PRO A 144 8.36 25.24 21.14
N GLU A 145 7.16 24.81 21.50
CA GLU A 145 6.76 24.29 22.82
C GLU A 145 7.03 22.78 22.98
N GLY A 146 7.48 22.10 21.93
CA GLY A 146 7.80 20.67 21.93
C GLY A 146 6.60 19.75 21.64
N LYS A 147 5.52 20.25 21.03
CA LYS A 147 4.37 19.42 20.66
C LYS A 147 4.47 18.91 19.22
N LEU A 148 4.05 17.68 18.98
CA LEU A 148 3.90 17.15 17.62
C LEU A 148 2.72 17.85 16.94
N ILE A 149 2.97 18.62 15.88
CA ILE A 149 1.91 19.37 15.17
C ILE A 149 1.54 18.75 13.82
N ALA A 150 2.44 18.00 13.19
CA ALA A 150 2.15 17.29 11.94
C ALA A 150 3.15 16.18 11.66
N ALA A 151 2.72 15.20 10.87
CA ALA A 151 3.56 14.23 10.19
C ALA A 151 3.19 14.24 8.70
N THR A 152 4.10 14.68 7.82
CA THR A 152 3.79 15.03 6.43
C THR A 152 4.72 14.35 5.43
N ASP A 153 4.44 14.55 4.15
CA ASP A 153 5.41 14.33 3.07
C ASP A 153 6.26 15.60 2.86
N GLU A 154 7.21 15.53 1.93
CA GLU A 154 8.14 16.60 1.61
C GLU A 154 7.47 17.82 0.94
N SER A 155 6.26 17.66 0.41
CA SER A 155 5.53 18.75 -0.27
C SER A 155 5.12 19.84 0.72
N GLN A 156 4.94 19.48 1.99
CA GLN A 156 4.54 20.43 3.03
C GLN A 156 5.73 21.25 3.55
N VAL A 157 6.98 20.84 3.31
CA VAL A 157 8.17 21.57 3.78
C VAL A 157 8.50 22.72 2.83
N THR A 158 7.74 23.81 2.95
CA THR A 158 7.91 25.06 2.20
C THR A 158 8.27 26.21 3.15
N LEU A 159 8.87 27.28 2.61
CA LEU A 159 9.20 28.47 3.40
C LEU A 159 7.94 29.06 4.07
N GLU A 160 6.84 29.15 3.32
CA GLU A 160 5.56 29.65 3.81
C GLU A 160 5.03 28.81 4.98
N ASN A 161 4.98 27.48 4.81
CA ASN A 161 4.51 26.59 5.86
C ASN A 161 5.40 26.61 7.10
N LEU A 162 6.73 26.71 6.93
CA LEU A 162 7.67 26.80 8.06
C LEU A 162 7.44 28.09 8.87
N LEU A 163 7.30 29.24 8.20
CA LEU A 163 7.01 30.52 8.86
C LEU A 163 5.65 30.48 9.56
N ALA A 164 4.63 29.98 8.87
CA ALA A 164 3.28 29.88 9.41
C ALA A 164 3.21 28.91 10.61
N ALA A 165 3.87 27.75 10.53
CA ALA A 165 3.95 26.79 11.63
C ALA A 165 4.73 27.31 12.83
N TYR A 166 5.78 28.10 12.60
CA TYR A 166 6.54 28.74 13.67
C TYR A 166 5.69 29.75 14.47
N SER A 167 4.87 30.54 13.77
CA SER A 167 4.01 31.56 14.41
C SER A 167 2.66 31.02 14.90
N ASN A 168 2.16 29.93 14.31
CA ASN A 168 0.86 29.34 14.64
C ASN A 168 0.94 27.81 14.71
N PRO A 169 1.07 27.24 15.92
CA PRO A 169 1.08 25.79 16.13
C PRO A 169 -0.22 25.07 15.72
N GLN A 170 -1.32 25.79 15.45
CA GLN A 170 -2.60 25.22 14.99
C GLN A 170 -2.74 25.20 13.46
N ILE A 171 -1.64 25.40 12.72
CA ILE A 171 -1.64 25.31 11.25
C ILE A 171 -2.17 23.95 10.78
N LYS A 172 -3.01 23.97 9.74
CA LYS A 172 -3.51 22.75 9.10
C LYS A 172 -2.58 22.33 7.98
N LEU A 173 -1.64 21.44 8.29
CA LEU A 173 -0.78 20.78 7.30
C LEU A 173 -1.43 19.48 6.81
N LYS A 174 -1.24 19.16 5.53
CA LYS A 174 -1.71 17.88 4.98
C LYS A 174 -0.88 16.75 5.58
N GLN A 175 -1.53 15.92 6.40
CA GLN A 175 -0.90 14.77 7.02
C GLN A 175 -0.59 13.70 5.95
N LYS A 176 0.57 13.05 6.08
CA LYS A 176 0.92 11.88 5.28
C LYS A 176 0.17 10.67 5.83
N VAL A 177 -0.43 9.90 4.92
CA VAL A 177 -1.18 8.70 5.28
C VAL A 177 -0.44 7.48 4.74
N ASP A 178 0.12 6.70 5.65
CA ASP A 178 0.75 5.42 5.32
C ASP A 178 -0.20 4.28 5.70
N GLN A 179 -0.45 3.36 4.76
CA GLN A 179 -1.16 2.11 5.07
C GLN A 179 -0.20 1.15 5.73
N MET A 180 -0.22 1.12 7.07
CA MET A 180 0.71 0.30 7.87
C MET A 180 0.40 -1.20 7.79
N ASP A 181 -0.85 -1.55 7.53
CA ASP A 181 -1.38 -2.93 7.46
C ASP A 181 -1.31 -3.55 6.05
N PHE A 182 -1.01 -2.74 5.02
CA PHE A 182 -0.85 -3.26 3.67
C PHE A 182 0.33 -4.26 3.60
N ASN A 183 0.14 -5.38 2.92
CA ASN A 183 1.18 -6.37 2.71
C ASN A 183 1.28 -6.66 1.22
N ARG A 184 2.44 -6.31 0.63
CA ARG A 184 2.68 -6.47 -0.81
C ARG A 184 2.74 -7.93 -1.25
N ASP A 185 3.00 -8.84 -0.31
CA ASP A 185 3.13 -10.28 -0.57
C ASP A 185 1.78 -11.01 -0.43
N LEU A 186 0.71 -10.31 -0.01
CA LEU A 186 -0.65 -10.83 0.05
C LEU A 186 -1.50 -10.34 -1.14
N PRO A 187 -2.54 -11.09 -1.56
CA PRO A 187 -3.43 -10.65 -2.62
C PRO A 187 -4.15 -9.34 -2.27
N LEU A 188 -4.35 -8.48 -3.26
CA LEU A 188 -5.04 -7.19 -3.10
C LEU A 188 -6.55 -7.39 -2.85
N LEU A 189 -7.11 -6.63 -1.91
CA LEU A 189 -8.52 -6.67 -1.45
C LEU A 189 -8.98 -8.04 -0.92
N ILE A 190 -8.05 -8.89 -0.47
CA ILE A 190 -8.37 -10.16 0.18
C ILE A 190 -7.94 -10.08 1.65
N ASN A 191 -8.81 -10.55 2.55
CA ASN A 191 -8.56 -10.57 4.00
C ASN A 191 -8.12 -9.20 4.57
N GLY A 192 -8.67 -8.10 4.03
CA GLY A 192 -8.39 -6.73 4.46
C GLY A 192 -7.15 -6.07 3.84
N ASN A 193 -6.35 -6.80 3.05
CA ASN A 193 -5.13 -6.26 2.47
C ASN A 193 -5.41 -5.19 1.38
N GLY A 194 -5.06 -3.93 1.64
CA GLY A 194 -5.28 -2.81 0.70
C GLY A 194 -6.69 -2.20 0.77
N GLY A 195 -7.45 -2.52 1.81
CA GLY A 195 -8.78 -1.98 2.08
C GLY A 195 -9.93 -2.87 1.57
N ASN A 196 -11.09 -2.25 1.41
CA ASN A 196 -12.36 -2.92 1.09
C ASN A 196 -12.62 -2.99 -0.43
N MET A 197 -13.59 -3.81 -0.82
CA MET A 197 -14.02 -3.98 -2.21
C MET A 197 -14.89 -2.83 -2.75
N ASP A 198 -15.18 -1.80 -1.95
CA ASP A 198 -15.91 -0.60 -2.36
C ASP A 198 -15.14 0.23 -3.41
N ARG A 199 -13.81 0.19 -3.37
CA ARG A 199 -12.94 0.84 -4.36
C ARG A 199 -12.73 0.03 -5.65
N LEU A 200 -13.45 -1.08 -5.80
CA LEU A 200 -13.26 -1.98 -6.94
C LEU A 200 -13.81 -1.36 -8.22
N ILE A 201 -12.92 -0.97 -9.13
CA ILE A 201 -13.30 -0.42 -10.44
C ILE A 201 -13.61 -1.55 -11.43
N HIS A 202 -12.77 -2.59 -11.46
CA HIS A 202 -12.88 -3.70 -12.40
C HIS A 202 -12.36 -5.00 -11.80
N LYS A 203 -13.09 -6.11 -12.00
CA LYS A 203 -12.68 -7.46 -11.58
C LYS A 203 -13.39 -8.50 -12.43
N SER A 204 -12.65 -9.47 -12.95
CA SER A 204 -13.22 -10.71 -13.49
C SER A 204 -12.84 -11.87 -12.58
N ILE A 205 -13.80 -12.76 -12.30
CA ILE A 205 -13.56 -14.00 -11.55
C ILE A 205 -14.05 -15.16 -12.40
N PHE A 206 -13.22 -16.19 -12.52
CA PHE A 206 -13.57 -17.46 -13.16
C PHE A 206 -13.20 -18.62 -12.23
N THR A 207 -14.17 -19.44 -11.86
CA THR A 207 -13.96 -20.58 -10.96
C THR A 207 -14.62 -21.85 -11.48
N LYS A 208 -14.22 -22.98 -10.91
CA LYS A 208 -14.98 -24.24 -11.04
C LYS A 208 -16.39 -24.08 -10.46
N LYS A 209 -17.25 -25.05 -10.76
CA LYS A 209 -18.58 -25.22 -10.15
C LYS A 209 -18.50 -25.12 -8.63
N LEU A 210 -19.44 -24.41 -8.04
CA LEU A 210 -19.66 -24.36 -6.60
C LEU A 210 -20.67 -25.45 -6.19
N GLU A 211 -20.26 -26.36 -5.30
CA GLU A 211 -21.15 -27.38 -4.74
C GLU A 211 -22.27 -26.73 -3.90
N GLY A 212 -23.49 -27.27 -3.98
CA GLY A 212 -24.66 -26.76 -3.25
C GLY A 212 -25.25 -25.45 -3.74
N VAL A 213 -24.71 -24.83 -4.79
CA VAL A 213 -25.20 -23.56 -5.36
C VAL A 213 -25.98 -23.81 -6.67
N PRO A 214 -27.20 -23.26 -6.86
CA PRO A 214 -27.93 -23.44 -8.11
C PRO A 214 -27.33 -22.62 -9.26
N SER A 215 -27.59 -23.05 -10.49
CA SER A 215 -27.25 -22.26 -11.68
C SER A 215 -28.06 -20.96 -11.72
N CYS A 216 -27.39 -19.82 -11.85
CA CYS A 216 -28.06 -18.53 -12.00
C CYS A 216 -27.23 -17.56 -12.84
N ALA A 217 -27.89 -16.56 -13.42
CA ALA A 217 -27.22 -15.49 -14.13
C ALA A 217 -28.01 -14.19 -13.96
N GLY A 218 -27.31 -13.06 -14.00
CA GLY A 218 -27.95 -11.77 -13.79
C GLY A 218 -27.01 -10.60 -13.98
N ILE A 219 -27.60 -9.42 -13.83
CA ILE A 219 -26.90 -8.14 -13.83
C ILE A 219 -27.38 -7.37 -12.61
N THR A 220 -26.44 -6.87 -11.80
CA THR A 220 -26.72 -5.98 -10.66
C THR A 220 -26.00 -4.65 -10.87
N LEU A 221 -26.62 -3.57 -10.42
CA LEU A 221 -26.06 -2.23 -10.45
C LEU A 221 -25.75 -1.77 -9.01
N ASP A 222 -24.56 -1.24 -8.80
CA ASP A 222 -24.15 -0.55 -7.59
C ASP A 222 -24.10 0.95 -7.88
N THR A 223 -25.08 1.68 -7.39
CA THR A 223 -25.21 3.13 -7.61
C THR A 223 -24.29 3.97 -6.73
N ILE A 224 -23.69 3.39 -5.69
CA ILE A 224 -22.75 4.09 -4.80
C ILE A 224 -21.37 4.09 -5.44
N ASN A 225 -20.93 2.92 -5.92
CA ASN A 225 -19.61 2.76 -6.53
C ASN A 225 -19.62 2.96 -8.05
N HIS A 226 -20.79 3.24 -8.65
CA HIS A 226 -20.97 3.39 -10.10
C HIS A 226 -20.45 2.18 -10.89
N THR A 227 -20.77 0.97 -10.40
CA THR A 227 -20.36 -0.27 -11.04
C THR A 227 -21.54 -1.15 -11.41
N ARG A 228 -21.33 -1.97 -12.43
CA ARG A 228 -22.23 -3.02 -12.87
C ARG A 228 -21.54 -4.35 -12.70
N ARG A 229 -22.22 -5.29 -12.07
CA ARG A 229 -21.80 -6.68 -11.98
C ARG A 229 -22.64 -7.54 -12.91
N LEU A 230 -21.99 -8.36 -13.72
CA LEU A 230 -22.62 -9.41 -14.52
C LEU A 230 -22.11 -10.75 -14.04
N TYR A 231 -23.00 -11.72 -13.85
CA TYR A 231 -22.60 -13.03 -13.34
C TYR A 231 -23.33 -14.17 -14.05
N CYS A 232 -22.65 -15.31 -14.13
CA CYS A 232 -23.12 -16.61 -14.59
C CYS A 232 -22.54 -17.66 -13.65
N ILE A 233 -23.30 -18.07 -12.64
CA ILE A 233 -22.90 -19.04 -11.62
C ILE A 233 -23.34 -20.44 -12.07
N ASN A 234 -22.45 -21.42 -11.91
CA ASN A 234 -22.68 -22.82 -12.26
C ASN A 234 -23.33 -22.97 -13.64
N SER A 235 -22.73 -22.32 -14.64
CA SER A 235 -23.23 -22.29 -16.02
C SER A 235 -22.25 -23.02 -16.94
N SER A 236 -22.77 -23.77 -17.92
CA SER A 236 -21.94 -24.38 -18.95
C SER A 236 -21.26 -23.29 -19.81
N PRO A 237 -20.05 -23.53 -20.34
CA PRO A 237 -19.36 -22.61 -21.24
C PRO A 237 -20.22 -22.13 -22.40
N VAL A 238 -21.00 -23.02 -23.01
CA VAL A 238 -21.90 -22.68 -24.11
C VAL A 238 -22.94 -21.66 -23.68
N ASN A 239 -23.59 -21.86 -22.53
CA ASN A 239 -24.57 -20.91 -22.02
C ASN A 239 -23.94 -19.55 -21.68
N GLN A 240 -22.74 -19.53 -21.12
CA GLN A 240 -22.03 -18.26 -20.86
C GLN A 240 -21.73 -17.51 -22.16
N LEU A 241 -21.29 -18.20 -23.20
CA LEU A 241 -21.05 -17.62 -24.53
C LEU A 241 -22.35 -17.15 -25.21
N THR A 242 -23.48 -17.84 -25.02
CA THR A 242 -24.79 -17.38 -25.55
C THR A 242 -25.13 -15.98 -25.04
N ASN A 243 -24.88 -15.72 -23.75
CA ASN A 243 -25.16 -14.43 -23.11
C ASN A 243 -24.26 -13.33 -23.68
N VAL A 244 -22.97 -13.66 -23.87
CA VAL A 244 -21.98 -12.77 -24.49
C VAL A 244 -22.42 -12.38 -25.90
N TYR A 245 -22.73 -13.36 -26.76
CA TYR A 245 -23.17 -13.09 -28.13
C TYR A 245 -24.60 -12.54 -28.23
N GLY A 246 -25.43 -12.69 -27.19
CA GLY A 246 -26.84 -12.30 -27.22
C GLY A 246 -27.67 -13.15 -28.19
N ILE A 247 -27.38 -14.45 -28.27
CA ILE A 247 -28.04 -15.39 -29.18
C ILE A 247 -28.85 -16.45 -28.40
N SER A 248 -29.92 -16.96 -29.01
CA SER A 248 -30.76 -18.00 -28.40
C SER A 248 -30.03 -19.33 -28.26
N ARG A 249 -30.40 -20.11 -27.22
CA ARG A 249 -29.76 -21.38 -26.82
C ARG A 249 -29.85 -22.52 -27.84
N SER A 250 -30.70 -22.38 -28.86
CA SER A 250 -31.05 -23.46 -29.79
C SER A 250 -30.12 -23.63 -31.01
N LYS A 251 -28.99 -22.90 -31.11
CA LYS A 251 -28.14 -22.90 -32.32
C LYS A 251 -26.64 -22.88 -32.02
N PHE A 252 -26.07 -24.03 -31.65
CA PHE A 252 -24.61 -24.18 -31.48
C PHE A 252 -24.02 -25.27 -32.36
N VAL A 253 -22.90 -24.92 -32.98
CA VAL A 253 -22.02 -25.85 -33.68
C VAL A 253 -20.66 -25.76 -33.00
N LEU A 254 -20.22 -26.87 -32.42
CA LEU A 254 -18.83 -27.02 -32.01
C LEU A 254 -18.04 -27.51 -33.21
N ILE A 255 -16.95 -26.83 -33.52
CA ILE A 255 -15.99 -27.30 -34.52
C ILE A 255 -14.73 -27.69 -33.76
N LYS A 256 -14.43 -28.99 -33.70
CA LYS A 256 -13.19 -29.53 -33.11
C LYS A 256 -12.47 -30.32 -34.19
N ASN A 257 -11.21 -29.97 -34.49
CA ASN A 257 -10.42 -30.64 -35.53
C ASN A 257 -11.14 -30.74 -36.89
N ASN A 258 -11.78 -29.65 -37.34
CA ASN A 258 -12.61 -29.59 -38.55
C ASN A 258 -13.86 -30.51 -38.56
N ALA A 259 -14.13 -31.26 -37.50
CA ALA A 259 -15.39 -31.98 -37.32
C ALA A 259 -16.45 -31.04 -36.73
N VAL A 260 -17.57 -30.95 -37.44
CA VAL A 260 -18.76 -30.18 -37.04
C VAL A 260 -19.64 -31.07 -36.17
N SER A 261 -19.81 -30.72 -34.90
CA SER A 261 -20.75 -31.35 -33.98
C SER A 261 -21.86 -30.37 -33.62
N PHE A 262 -23.11 -30.74 -33.88
CA PHE A 262 -24.26 -29.97 -33.41
C PHE A 262 -24.47 -30.26 -31.93
N ILE A 263 -24.37 -29.21 -31.10
CA ILE A 263 -24.60 -29.35 -29.67
C ILE A 263 -26.00 -28.81 -29.37
N ASP A 264 -26.92 -29.73 -29.10
CA ASP A 264 -28.15 -29.37 -28.41
C ASP A 264 -27.80 -29.08 -26.94
N THR A 265 -27.84 -27.80 -26.59
CA THR A 265 -27.43 -27.28 -25.28
C THR A 265 -28.27 -27.83 -24.12
N MET A 266 -29.44 -28.41 -24.41
CA MET A 266 -30.35 -28.94 -23.39
C MET A 266 -30.11 -30.43 -23.08
N ARG A 267 -29.49 -31.21 -23.98
CA ARG A 267 -29.47 -32.69 -23.90
C ARG A 267 -28.09 -33.33 -23.74
N SER A 268 -26.97 -32.61 -23.96
CA SER A 268 -25.64 -33.22 -23.80
C SER A 268 -25.24 -33.34 -22.31
N SER A 269 -25.08 -34.57 -21.82
CA SER A 269 -24.66 -34.87 -20.44
C SER A 269 -23.24 -34.37 -20.12
N SER A 270 -22.30 -34.43 -21.07
CA SER A 270 -20.88 -34.07 -20.83
C SER A 270 -20.63 -32.59 -20.54
N LEU A 271 -21.53 -31.69 -20.94
CA LEU A 271 -21.44 -30.25 -20.65
C LEU A 271 -22.03 -29.86 -19.28
N LYS A 272 -22.77 -30.76 -18.61
CA LYS A 272 -23.26 -30.53 -17.24
C LYS A 272 -22.14 -30.69 -16.21
N ASP A 273 -21.18 -31.57 -16.45
CA ASP A 273 -20.09 -31.84 -15.49
C ASP A 273 -18.96 -30.81 -15.57
N SER A 274 -18.89 -30.03 -16.66
CA SER A 274 -17.93 -28.94 -16.87
C SER A 274 -18.56 -27.56 -16.64
N MET A 275 -19.30 -27.37 -15.54
CA MET A 275 -19.85 -26.06 -15.17
C MET A 275 -18.82 -25.17 -14.50
N TYR A 276 -18.92 -23.87 -14.76
CA TYR A 276 -18.05 -22.85 -14.19
C TYR A 276 -18.87 -21.69 -13.64
N CYS A 277 -18.28 -20.94 -12.72
CA CYS A 277 -18.78 -19.64 -12.33
C CYS A 277 -17.93 -18.57 -13.00
N TYR A 278 -18.59 -17.59 -13.59
CA TYR A 278 -17.96 -16.39 -14.10
C TYR A 278 -18.70 -15.17 -13.60
N GLU A 279 -17.97 -14.17 -13.14
CA GLU A 279 -18.51 -12.84 -12.90
C GLU A 279 -17.53 -11.76 -13.31
N ILE A 280 -18.08 -10.61 -13.68
CA ILE A 280 -17.33 -9.39 -13.95
C ILE A 280 -18.01 -8.22 -13.27
N THR A 281 -17.23 -7.42 -12.55
CA THR A 281 -17.60 -6.08 -12.07
C THR A 281 -16.84 -5.07 -12.91
N ILE A 282 -17.53 -4.04 -13.40
CA ILE A 282 -16.97 -3.01 -14.30
C ILE A 282 -17.70 -1.68 -14.08
N PRO A 283 -17.15 -0.50 -14.46
CA PRO A 283 -17.91 0.75 -14.33
C PRO A 283 -19.22 0.71 -15.14
N ASP A 284 -20.28 1.28 -14.57
CA ASP A 284 -21.63 1.24 -15.17
C ASP A 284 -21.75 2.04 -16.48
N THR A 285 -20.80 2.96 -16.69
CA THR A 285 -20.57 3.76 -17.91
C THR A 285 -20.03 2.95 -19.09
N VAL A 286 -19.47 1.76 -18.86
CA VAL A 286 -18.95 0.91 -19.93
C VAL A 286 -20.10 0.36 -20.77
N SER A 287 -19.99 0.53 -22.09
CA SER A 287 -21.04 0.13 -23.03
C SER A 287 -21.26 -1.38 -23.06
N LYS A 288 -22.47 -1.79 -23.43
CA LYS A 288 -22.84 -3.21 -23.56
C LYS A 288 -21.97 -4.00 -24.52
N ALA A 289 -21.58 -3.39 -25.64
CA ALA A 289 -20.68 -4.03 -26.60
C ALA A 289 -19.28 -4.25 -25.99
N HIS A 290 -18.79 -3.26 -25.22
CA HIS A 290 -17.46 -3.31 -24.62
C HIS A 290 -17.38 -4.37 -23.52
N TYR A 291 -18.29 -4.38 -22.54
CA TYR A 291 -18.19 -5.41 -21.48
C TYR A 291 -18.39 -6.82 -22.06
N LYS A 292 -19.24 -7.00 -23.09
CA LYS A 292 -19.37 -8.29 -23.79
C LYS A 292 -18.07 -8.74 -24.46
N SER A 293 -17.30 -7.80 -25.02
CA SER A 293 -15.98 -8.08 -25.59
C SER A 293 -15.01 -8.58 -24.51
N ILE A 294 -15.00 -7.96 -23.33
CA ILE A 294 -14.18 -8.40 -22.20
C ILE A 294 -14.61 -9.81 -21.77
N MET A 295 -15.91 -10.03 -21.54
CA MET A 295 -16.42 -11.35 -21.18
C MET A 295 -16.06 -12.43 -22.20
N LYS A 296 -16.13 -12.12 -23.50
CA LYS A 296 -15.69 -13.03 -24.57
C LYS A 296 -14.24 -13.41 -24.39
N ASN A 297 -13.36 -12.43 -24.21
CA ASN A 297 -11.93 -12.65 -24.10
C ASN A 297 -11.59 -13.45 -22.83
N ASP A 298 -12.21 -13.12 -21.70
CA ASP A 298 -12.03 -13.86 -20.45
C ASP A 298 -12.41 -15.32 -20.61
N LEU A 299 -13.59 -15.60 -21.18
CA LEU A 299 -14.06 -16.97 -21.39
C LEU A 299 -13.16 -17.73 -22.37
N GLU A 300 -12.76 -17.11 -23.48
CA GLU A 300 -11.86 -17.74 -24.45
C GLU A 300 -10.50 -18.10 -23.85
N GLN A 301 -9.93 -17.22 -23.03
CA GLN A 301 -8.65 -17.46 -22.36
C GLN A 301 -8.76 -18.56 -21.30
N ASN A 302 -9.73 -18.44 -20.39
CA ASN A 302 -9.88 -19.37 -19.27
C ASN A 302 -10.28 -20.79 -19.72
N LEU A 303 -11.04 -20.91 -20.81
CA LEU A 303 -11.43 -22.20 -21.38
C LEU A 303 -10.47 -22.70 -22.45
N SER A 304 -9.46 -21.90 -22.83
CA SER A 304 -8.53 -22.21 -23.93
C SER A 304 -9.25 -22.53 -25.25
N ILE A 305 -10.26 -21.72 -25.62
CA ILE A 305 -11.05 -21.88 -26.84
C ILE A 305 -11.04 -20.60 -27.69
N LYS A 306 -11.45 -20.73 -28.96
CA LYS A 306 -11.77 -19.59 -29.81
C LYS A 306 -13.20 -19.68 -30.28
N THR A 307 -13.88 -18.55 -30.30
CA THR A 307 -15.30 -18.46 -30.63
C THR A 307 -15.52 -17.37 -31.67
N GLN A 308 -16.47 -17.62 -32.56
CA GLN A 308 -16.88 -16.69 -33.62
C GLN A 308 -18.37 -16.87 -33.87
N LEU A 309 -19.06 -15.78 -34.18
CA LEU A 309 -20.45 -15.83 -34.61
C LEU A 309 -20.50 -15.90 -36.14
N LYS A 310 -21.10 -16.97 -36.68
CA LYS A 310 -21.32 -17.15 -38.12
C LYS A 310 -22.78 -17.42 -38.40
N LYS A 311 -23.33 -16.86 -39.48
CA LYS A 311 -24.65 -17.21 -40.00
C LYS A 311 -24.51 -18.46 -40.86
N TYR A 312 -25.34 -19.47 -40.60
CA TYR A 312 -25.40 -20.71 -41.38
C TYR A 312 -26.81 -20.90 -41.93
N LYS A 313 -26.94 -21.28 -43.20
CA LYS A 313 -28.23 -21.72 -43.76
C LYS A 313 -28.39 -23.20 -43.42
N TYR A 314 -29.46 -23.56 -42.72
CA TYR A 314 -29.76 -24.98 -42.51
C TYR A 314 -29.90 -25.65 -43.88
N PRO A 315 -29.25 -26.81 -44.11
CA PRO A 315 -29.60 -27.62 -45.27
C PRO A 315 -31.07 -27.96 -45.14
N ALA A 316 -31.84 -27.75 -46.21
CA ALA A 316 -33.23 -28.19 -46.25
C ALA A 316 -33.24 -29.69 -45.93
N THR A 317 -34.01 -30.07 -44.92
CA THR A 317 -34.25 -31.49 -44.61
C THR A 317 -34.93 -32.10 -45.84
N SER A 318 -34.20 -32.94 -46.56
CA SER A 318 -34.72 -33.83 -47.59
C SER A 318 -35.56 -34.94 -46.95
#